data_AF-A0AAV3XFM4-F1
#
_entry.id   AF-A0AAV3XFM4-F1
#
_cell.length_a   1.000
_cell.length_b   1.000
_cell.length_c   1.000
_cell.angle_alpha   90.00
_cell.angle_beta   90.00
_cell.angle_gamma   90.00
#
_symmetry.space_group_name_H-M   'P 1'
#
loop_
_entity.id
_entity.type
_entity.pdbx_description
1 polymer ?
#
loop_
_entity_poly.entity_id
_entity_poly.type
_entity_poly.pdbx_seq_one_letter_code
_entity_poly.pdbx_strand_id
1 'polypeptide(L)'
;MGQSLIILTCENPACSQEFTKSLAEFKRSEKLGRQHFCCLKCFAQCKGIRNFKDKINTNTEHLQKGSERDEFSPFRHSLKIIKKSSKQRNKEYSVTLEDLKFLWEQQQGICPYTGWKLELLPCVTDWEKAPLTPRRASVDRKDCSKGYTIDNIQFVAAFANFTKNAFTDQDLIEFCQAVTQFRQEKKVNAGLIKSSIKANSIDEYLGFRYYFKMARKNAKAKGKECTITLEYLKYLWETQGGRCPYTGWKLDNPQTTKDWDNYRFHPQRASLDRIDPHQGYVPGNVQFVSVIANLGKRDFKEEELLEFCQAVAEYRGGNG
;
A
#
# COMPACT_ATOMS: atom_id res chain seq x y z
N MET A 1 -26.81 48.38 1.11
CA MET A 1 -25.98 49.54 1.43
C MET A 1 -24.60 49.32 0.85
N GLY A 2 -24.24 50.06 -0.21
CA GLY A 2 -22.94 49.90 -0.87
C GLY A 2 -21.82 50.23 0.09
N GLN A 3 -20.86 49.31 0.27
CA GLN A 3 -19.67 49.58 1.05
C GLN A 3 -18.90 50.69 0.34
N SER A 4 -18.79 51.87 0.96
CA SER A 4 -17.97 52.95 0.44
C SER A 4 -16.51 52.49 0.42
N LEU A 5 -15.90 52.40 -0.75
CA LEU A 5 -14.51 52.00 -0.92
C LEU A 5 -13.63 53.23 -1.17
N ILE A 6 -12.38 53.17 -0.69
CA ILE A 6 -11.33 54.14 -0.96
C ILE A 6 -10.15 53.44 -1.64
N ILE A 7 -9.53 54.12 -2.61
CA ILE A 7 -8.30 53.65 -3.26
C ILE A 7 -7.12 54.21 -2.48
N LEU A 8 -6.20 53.32 -2.11
CA LEU A 8 -5.00 53.64 -1.33
C LEU A 8 -3.78 53.04 -2.03
N THR A 9 -2.63 53.67 -1.86
CA THR A 9 -1.35 53.11 -2.29
C THR A 9 -0.75 52.28 -1.16
N CYS A 10 -0.24 51.09 -1.48
CA CYS A 10 0.43 50.24 -0.51
C CYS A 10 1.67 50.92 0.05
N GLU A 11 1.75 51.06 1.38
CA GLU A 11 2.88 51.69 2.06
C GLU A 11 4.12 50.78 2.19
N ASN A 12 4.16 49.65 1.46
CA ASN A 12 5.37 48.86 1.33
C ASN A 12 6.28 49.46 0.24
N PRO A 13 7.49 49.95 0.57
CA PRO A 13 8.39 50.59 -0.39
C PRO A 13 8.77 49.72 -1.60
N ALA A 14 8.67 48.39 -1.47
CA ALA A 14 8.97 47.43 -2.54
C ALA A 14 7.77 47.05 -3.41
N CYS A 15 6.56 47.56 -3.14
CA CYS A 15 5.33 47.19 -3.85
C CYS A 15 4.64 48.39 -4.50
N SER A 16 4.39 49.46 -3.73
CA SER A 16 3.76 50.72 -4.20
C SER A 16 2.49 50.56 -5.06
N GLN A 17 1.79 49.42 -4.97
CA GLN A 17 0.61 49.13 -5.77
C GLN A 17 -0.65 49.77 -5.16
N GLU A 18 -1.56 50.24 -6.02
CA GLU A 18 -2.88 50.71 -5.60
C GLU A 18 -3.83 49.56 -5.26
N PHE A 19 -4.60 49.70 -4.19
CA PHE A 19 -5.59 48.73 -3.76
C PHE A 19 -6.80 49.42 -3.12
N THR A 20 -7.93 48.72 -3.08
CA THR A 20 -9.16 49.23 -2.49
C THR A 20 -9.36 48.73 -1.07
N LYS A 21 -9.89 49.59 -0.20
CA LYS A 21 -10.22 49.27 1.19
C LYS A 21 -11.56 49.90 1.55
N SER A 22 -12.27 49.31 2.52
CA SER A 22 -13.51 49.93 3.00
C SER A 22 -13.22 51.24 3.75
N LEU A 23 -14.07 52.25 3.55
CA LEU A 23 -13.92 53.56 4.17
C LEU A 23 -13.96 53.47 5.71
N ALA A 24 -14.76 52.56 6.26
CA ALA A 24 -14.82 52.30 7.70
C ALA A 24 -13.48 51.76 8.25
N GLU A 25 -12.86 50.83 7.54
CA GLU A 25 -11.58 50.26 7.94
C GLU A 25 -10.43 51.25 7.76
N PHE A 26 -10.48 52.09 6.72
CA PHE A 26 -9.56 53.20 6.54
C PHE A 26 -9.64 54.17 7.72
N LYS A 27 -10.83 54.71 8.03
CA LYS A 27 -11.06 55.64 9.16
C LYS A 27 -10.61 55.05 10.50
N ARG A 28 -10.87 53.75 10.72
CA ARG A 28 -10.40 53.04 11.93
C ARG A 28 -8.87 52.95 12.00
N SER A 29 -8.22 52.70 10.87
CA SER A 29 -6.77 52.57 10.80
C SER A 29 -6.09 53.93 11.00
N GLU A 30 -6.61 55.00 10.41
CA GLU A 30 -6.17 56.39 10.61
C GLU A 30 -6.28 56.81 12.09
N LYS A 31 -7.44 56.55 12.73
CA LYS A 31 -7.65 56.83 14.17
C LYS A 31 -6.61 56.12 15.06
N LEU A 32 -6.13 54.95 14.64
CA LEU A 32 -5.16 54.15 15.37
C LEU A 32 -3.70 54.38 14.90
N GLY A 33 -3.46 55.29 13.96
CA GLY A 33 -2.14 55.55 13.39
C GLY A 33 -1.53 54.34 12.67
N ARG A 34 -2.34 53.49 12.05
CA ARG A 34 -1.90 52.25 11.38
C ARG A 34 -1.71 52.46 9.88
N GLN A 35 -0.56 52.02 9.39
CA GLN A 35 -0.21 52.01 7.96
C GLN A 35 -1.05 51.01 7.15
N HIS A 36 -1.19 51.28 5.85
CA HIS A 36 -2.04 50.54 4.92
C HIS A 36 -1.21 49.72 3.91
N PHE A 37 -1.56 48.44 3.75
CA PHE A 37 -0.86 47.51 2.87
C PHE A 37 -1.83 46.73 2.00
N CYS A 38 -1.46 46.45 0.74
CA CYS A 38 -2.31 45.72 -0.21
C CYS A 38 -2.52 44.25 0.14
N CYS A 39 -1.62 43.64 0.90
CA CYS A 39 -1.74 42.24 1.34
C CYS A 39 -0.91 41.95 2.60
N LEU A 40 -1.19 40.80 3.24
CA LEU A 40 -0.46 40.31 4.42
C LEU A 40 1.05 40.16 4.17
N LYS A 41 1.46 39.80 2.95
CA LYS A 41 2.86 39.68 2.58
C LYS A 41 3.58 41.04 2.65
N CYS A 42 2.97 42.10 2.11
CA CYS A 42 3.51 43.46 2.17
C CYS A 42 3.60 43.99 3.61
N PHE A 43 2.57 43.72 4.43
CA PHE A 43 2.63 44.02 5.86
C PHE A 43 3.77 43.27 6.56
N ALA A 44 3.93 41.97 6.33
CA ALA A 44 4.97 41.15 6.94
C ALA A 44 6.39 41.57 6.52
N GLN A 45 6.59 41.96 5.26
CA GLN A 45 7.88 42.46 4.79
C GLN A 45 8.26 43.80 5.44
N CYS A 46 7.31 44.71 5.63
CA CYS A 46 7.57 46.02 6.23
C CYS A 46 7.62 46.03 7.76
N LYS A 47 6.73 45.28 8.41
CA LYS A 47 6.53 45.29 9.87
C LYS A 47 6.81 43.96 10.54
N GLY A 48 6.65 42.84 9.82
CA GLY A 48 6.86 41.50 10.36
C GLY A 48 8.27 41.31 10.90
N ILE A 49 9.31 41.67 10.15
CA ILE A 49 10.71 41.56 10.60
C ILE A 49 10.99 42.49 11.80
N ARG A 50 10.46 43.71 11.80
CA ARG A 50 10.66 44.69 12.89
C ARG A 50 10.00 44.27 14.21
N ASN A 51 8.90 43.52 14.16
CA ASN A 51 8.21 43.03 15.36
C ASN A 51 9.02 41.99 16.14
N PHE A 52 9.98 41.32 15.49
CA PHE A 52 10.87 40.37 16.15
C PHE A 52 12.09 41.05 16.82
N LYS A 53 12.41 42.31 16.50
CA LYS A 53 13.57 43.06 17.06
C LYS A 53 14.82 42.16 17.17
N ASP A 54 15.39 42.05 18.38
CA ASP A 54 16.56 41.23 18.72
C ASP A 54 16.21 39.75 19.04
N LYS A 55 14.92 39.39 18.97
CA LYS A 55 14.42 38.02 19.22
C LYS A 55 14.37 37.17 17.96
N ILE A 56 14.98 37.62 16.86
CA ILE A 56 15.21 36.77 15.68
C ILE A 56 16.32 35.80 16.06
N ASN A 57 15.94 34.65 16.61
CA ASN A 57 16.89 33.58 16.88
C ASN A 57 17.27 32.89 15.56
N THR A 58 18.32 33.37 14.92
CA THR A 58 18.95 32.72 13.75
C THR A 58 19.90 31.59 14.16
N ASN A 59 20.31 31.56 15.43
CA ASN A 59 21.20 30.54 15.94
C ASN A 59 20.41 29.26 16.20
N THR A 60 20.54 28.26 15.34
CA THR A 60 19.91 26.94 15.52
C THR A 60 20.84 25.93 16.19
N GLU A 61 22.01 26.33 16.69
CA GLU A 61 23.03 25.45 17.28
C GLU A 61 22.57 24.84 18.61
N HIS A 62 21.74 25.56 19.36
CA HIS A 62 21.12 25.10 20.60
C HIS A 62 19.93 24.16 20.37
N LEU A 63 19.37 24.13 19.14
CA LEU A 63 18.39 23.12 18.78
C LEU A 63 19.16 21.81 18.61
N GLN A 64 18.83 20.80 19.43
CA GLN A 64 19.27 19.44 19.14
C GLN A 64 18.87 19.12 17.70
N LYS A 65 19.84 18.74 16.86
CA LYS A 65 19.57 18.24 15.51
C LYS A 65 18.76 16.95 15.66
N GLY A 66 17.44 17.06 15.81
CA GLY A 66 16.50 15.94 15.98
C GLY A 66 16.39 15.01 14.77
N SER A 67 17.35 15.12 13.84
CA SER A 67 17.53 14.38 12.61
C SER A 67 18.83 13.58 12.57
N GLU A 68 19.65 13.60 13.64
CA GLU A 68 20.83 12.74 13.70
C GLU A 68 20.39 11.28 13.74
N ARG A 69 20.86 10.53 12.74
CA ARG A 69 20.55 9.12 12.60
C ARG A 69 21.29 8.36 13.69
N ASP A 70 20.56 7.88 14.69
CA ASP A 70 21.08 6.87 15.61
C ASP A 70 20.87 5.45 15.07
N GLU A 71 21.40 4.47 15.81
CA GLU A 71 21.32 3.04 15.49
C GLU A 71 19.89 2.46 15.42
N PHE A 72 18.89 3.15 16.00
CA PHE A 72 17.50 2.71 16.00
C PHE A 72 16.67 3.34 14.87
N SER A 73 17.23 4.32 14.16
CA SER A 73 16.58 5.02 13.03
C SER A 73 15.96 4.09 11.99
N PRO A 74 16.59 2.96 11.61
CA PRO A 74 16.00 2.04 10.64
C PRO A 74 14.73 1.34 11.15
N PHE A 75 14.60 1.13 12.47
CA PHE A 75 13.52 0.37 13.09
C PHE A 75 12.30 1.22 13.48
N ARG A 76 12.47 2.55 13.55
CA ARG A 76 11.38 3.50 13.89
C ARG A 76 10.17 3.37 12.96
N HIS A 77 10.40 3.10 11.67
CA HIS A 77 9.30 2.87 10.72
C HIS A 77 8.51 1.62 11.09
N SER A 78 9.19 0.49 11.33
CA SER A 78 8.56 -0.76 11.75
C SER A 78 7.72 -0.58 13.02
N LEU A 79 8.26 0.10 14.03
CA LEU A 79 7.51 0.37 15.27
C LEU A 79 6.29 1.27 15.04
N LYS A 80 6.40 2.31 14.19
CA LYS A 80 5.27 3.15 13.77
C LYS A 80 4.16 2.31 13.12
N ILE A 81 4.53 1.39 12.23
CA ILE A 81 3.57 0.49 11.57
C ILE A 81 2.94 -0.48 12.58
N ILE A 82 3.72 -1.12 13.45
CA ILE A 82 3.22 -2.02 14.50
C ILE A 82 2.16 -1.31 15.35
N LYS A 83 2.47 -0.12 15.91
CA LYS A 83 1.55 0.65 16.75
C LYS A 83 0.23 0.95 16.04
N LYS A 84 0.31 1.40 14.77
CA LYS A 84 -0.87 1.68 13.95
C LYS A 84 -1.71 0.41 13.72
N SER A 85 -1.05 -0.68 13.38
CA SER A 85 -1.65 -1.98 13.06
C SER A 85 -2.34 -2.62 14.27
N SER A 86 -1.68 -2.58 15.43
CA SER A 86 -2.21 -3.03 16.72
C SER A 86 -3.47 -2.27 17.12
N LYS A 87 -3.46 -0.94 17.00
CA LYS A 87 -4.63 -0.10 17.27
C LYS A 87 -5.80 -0.42 16.33
N GLN A 88 -5.52 -0.59 15.04
CA GLN A 88 -6.57 -0.87 14.04
C GLN A 88 -7.23 -2.24 14.23
N ARG A 89 -6.49 -3.23 14.71
CA ARG A 89 -6.97 -4.61 14.88
C ARG A 89 -7.29 -4.98 16.32
N ASN A 90 -7.22 -4.01 17.24
CA ASN A 90 -7.37 -4.21 18.68
C ASN A 90 -6.51 -5.38 19.21
N LYS A 91 -5.21 -5.36 18.86
CA LYS A 91 -4.22 -6.35 19.29
C LYS A 91 -3.21 -5.72 20.24
N GLU A 92 -2.76 -6.49 21.21
CA GLU A 92 -1.70 -6.09 22.12
C GLU A 92 -0.34 -6.02 21.41
N TYR A 93 0.54 -5.15 21.89
CA TYR A 93 1.94 -5.12 21.49
C TYR A 93 2.83 -4.72 22.67
N SER A 94 3.98 -5.37 22.80
CA SER A 94 5.01 -5.07 23.81
C SER A 94 6.39 -4.75 23.21
N VAL A 95 6.53 -4.90 21.89
CA VAL A 95 7.80 -4.74 21.15
C VAL A 95 8.39 -3.33 21.27
N THR A 96 9.67 -3.23 21.63
CA THR A 96 10.45 -1.99 21.67
C THR A 96 11.37 -1.81 20.44
N LEU A 97 12.17 -0.73 20.39
CA LEU A 97 13.16 -0.54 19.31
C LEU A 97 14.37 -1.47 19.48
N GLU A 98 14.76 -1.71 20.73
CA GLU A 98 15.83 -2.62 21.13
C GLU A 98 15.48 -4.06 20.73
N ASP A 99 14.23 -4.48 20.96
CA ASP A 99 13.68 -5.77 20.51
C ASP A 99 13.80 -5.95 19.00
N LEU A 100 13.43 -4.92 18.22
CA LEU A 100 13.50 -4.96 16.76
C LEU A 100 14.95 -5.03 16.27
N LYS A 101 15.86 -4.26 16.89
CA LYS A 101 17.28 -4.30 16.57
C LYS A 101 17.88 -5.68 16.88
N PHE A 102 17.63 -6.18 18.09
CA PHE A 102 18.07 -7.51 18.52
C PHE A 102 17.59 -8.59 17.56
N LEU A 103 16.30 -8.60 17.23
CA LEU A 103 15.72 -9.57 16.30
C LEU A 103 16.37 -9.49 14.91
N TRP A 104 16.60 -8.28 14.40
CA TRP A 104 17.25 -8.07 13.11
C TRP A 104 18.68 -8.63 13.07
N GLU A 105 19.46 -8.39 14.12
CA GLU A 105 20.83 -8.89 14.27
C GLU A 105 20.84 -10.42 14.40
N GLN A 106 19.92 -10.99 15.19
CA GLN A 106 19.76 -12.44 15.33
C GLN A 106 19.41 -13.13 13.99
N GLN A 107 18.54 -12.51 13.19
CA GLN A 107 18.19 -13.01 11.85
C GLN A 107 19.24 -12.71 10.79
N GLN A 108 20.28 -11.93 11.12
CA GLN A 108 21.30 -11.45 10.18
C GLN A 108 20.73 -10.69 8.98
N GLY A 109 19.53 -10.12 9.13
CA GLY A 109 18.77 -9.51 8.04
C GLY A 109 18.38 -10.48 6.92
N ILE A 110 18.26 -11.79 7.19
CA ILE A 110 17.88 -12.80 6.21
C ILE A 110 16.39 -13.15 6.37
N CYS A 111 15.67 -13.15 5.25
CA CYS A 111 14.27 -13.56 5.20
C CYS A 111 14.13 -15.05 5.52
N PRO A 112 13.31 -15.45 6.50
CA PRO A 112 13.16 -16.85 6.84
C PRO A 112 12.47 -17.64 5.72
N TYR A 113 11.62 -17.05 4.88
CA TYR A 113 10.93 -17.82 3.82
C TYR A 113 11.77 -17.98 2.56
N THR A 114 12.50 -16.94 2.15
CA THR A 114 13.17 -16.90 0.83
C THR A 114 14.69 -17.01 0.90
N GLY A 115 15.30 -16.88 2.10
CA GLY A 115 16.75 -16.75 2.23
C GLY A 115 17.31 -15.42 1.71
N TRP A 116 16.47 -14.49 1.26
CA TRP A 116 16.93 -13.20 0.74
C TRP A 116 17.50 -12.32 1.85
N LYS A 117 18.59 -11.62 1.54
CA LYS A 117 19.03 -10.47 2.33
C LYS A 117 18.01 -9.34 2.21
N LEU A 118 17.45 -8.94 3.33
CA LEU A 118 16.39 -7.94 3.43
C LEU A 118 16.95 -6.52 3.31
N GLU A 119 16.17 -5.66 2.66
CA GLU A 119 16.49 -4.24 2.51
C GLU A 119 15.87 -3.45 3.66
N LEU A 120 16.70 -3.06 4.63
CA LEU A 120 16.31 -2.18 5.73
C LEU A 120 16.70 -0.72 5.39
N LEU A 121 15.71 0.16 5.27
CA LEU A 121 15.96 1.55 4.94
C LEU A 121 16.40 2.36 6.17
N PRO A 122 17.30 3.34 6.01
CA PRO A 122 18.03 3.92 7.14
C PRO A 122 17.17 4.82 8.04
N CYS A 123 16.09 5.43 7.53
CA CYS A 123 15.16 6.17 8.37
C CYS A 123 13.76 6.30 7.75
N VAL A 124 12.79 6.74 8.56
CA VAL A 124 11.36 6.87 8.18
C VAL A 124 11.16 7.65 6.89
N THR A 125 11.93 8.72 6.64
CA THR A 125 11.76 9.53 5.43
C THR A 125 12.18 8.78 4.16
N ASP A 126 13.15 7.86 4.25
CA ASP A 126 13.55 7.02 3.12
C ASP A 126 12.46 5.99 2.79
N TRP A 127 11.76 5.48 3.81
CA TRP A 127 10.60 4.59 3.62
C TRP A 127 9.46 5.25 2.83
N GLU A 128 9.28 6.55 3.02
CA GLU A 128 8.21 7.32 2.34
C GLU A 128 8.59 7.70 0.90
N LYS A 129 9.88 7.85 0.60
CA LYS A 129 10.38 8.25 -0.73
C LYS A 129 10.70 7.06 -1.63
N ALA A 130 11.24 5.98 -1.08
CA ALA A 130 11.74 4.88 -1.88
C ALA A 130 10.60 3.95 -2.34
N PRO A 131 10.58 3.53 -3.63
CA PRO A 131 9.57 2.61 -4.14
C PRO A 131 9.64 1.25 -3.44
N LEU A 132 8.48 0.67 -3.13
CA LEU A 132 8.39 -0.62 -2.47
C LEU A 132 9.02 -1.72 -3.33
N THR A 133 9.97 -2.47 -2.76
CA THR A 133 10.65 -3.60 -3.40
C THR A 133 10.17 -4.92 -2.80
N PRO A 134 10.26 -6.06 -3.52
CA PRO A 134 9.93 -7.37 -2.98
C PRO A 134 10.71 -7.72 -1.70
N ARG A 135 11.98 -7.32 -1.66
CA ARG A 135 12.97 -7.64 -0.61
C ARG A 135 12.97 -6.66 0.57
N ARG A 136 12.14 -5.61 0.53
CA ARG A 136 12.02 -4.63 1.61
C ARG A 136 11.69 -5.33 2.92
N ALA A 137 12.44 -5.01 3.98
CA ALA A 137 12.19 -5.57 5.30
C ALA A 137 10.78 -5.22 5.78
N SER A 138 10.07 -6.20 6.33
CA SER A 138 8.74 -6.02 6.91
C SER A 138 8.62 -6.88 8.16
N VAL A 139 7.96 -6.37 9.19
CA VAL A 139 7.68 -7.16 10.41
C VAL A 139 6.39 -7.92 10.21
N ASP A 140 6.49 -9.24 10.22
CA ASP A 140 5.37 -10.18 10.20
C ASP A 140 5.18 -10.82 11.57
N ARG A 141 3.95 -11.27 11.85
CA ARG A 141 3.61 -12.05 13.04
C ARG A 141 3.65 -13.52 12.68
N LYS A 142 4.47 -14.33 13.33
CA LYS A 142 4.53 -15.79 13.11
C LYS A 142 3.13 -16.40 13.22
N ASP A 143 2.46 -16.14 14.34
CA ASP A 143 1.05 -16.42 14.52
C ASP A 143 0.21 -15.14 14.36
N CYS A 144 -0.58 -15.09 13.28
CA CYS A 144 -1.46 -13.95 12.96
C CYS A 144 -2.62 -13.77 13.95
N SER A 145 -2.96 -14.78 14.75
CA SER A 145 -3.98 -14.70 15.80
C SER A 145 -3.51 -13.90 17.02
N LYS A 146 -2.20 -13.87 17.27
CA LYS A 146 -1.56 -13.20 18.41
C LYS A 146 -1.17 -11.75 18.09
N GLY A 147 -0.79 -11.03 19.15
CA GLY A 147 -0.28 -9.65 19.11
C GLY A 147 1.17 -9.55 18.63
N TYR A 148 1.75 -8.35 18.76
CA TYR A 148 3.17 -8.12 18.44
C TYR A 148 4.00 -8.22 19.73
N THR A 149 4.59 -9.40 19.94
CA THR A 149 5.52 -9.71 21.03
C THR A 149 6.82 -10.23 20.44
N ILE A 150 7.95 -10.08 21.13
CA ILE A 150 9.28 -10.42 20.62
C ILE A 150 9.39 -11.88 20.13
N ASP A 151 8.72 -12.81 20.79
CA ASP A 151 8.66 -14.23 20.43
C ASP A 151 7.79 -14.51 19.20
N ASN A 152 6.77 -13.68 18.95
CA ASN A 152 5.78 -13.85 17.88
C ASN A 152 6.04 -13.00 16.63
N ILE A 153 7.12 -12.21 16.57
CA ILE A 153 7.46 -11.41 15.39
C ILE A 153 8.69 -11.95 14.68
N GLN A 154 8.81 -11.62 13.39
CA GLN A 154 9.98 -11.90 12.56
C GLN A 154 10.09 -10.85 11.45
N PHE A 155 11.32 -10.51 11.06
CA PHE A 155 11.54 -9.79 9.81
C PHE A 155 11.43 -10.75 8.63
N VAL A 156 10.67 -10.32 7.64
CA VAL A 156 10.41 -11.06 6.40
C VAL A 156 10.47 -10.09 5.23
N ALA A 157 10.60 -10.62 4.01
CA ALA A 157 10.44 -9.82 2.81
C ALA A 157 9.02 -9.26 2.74
N ALA A 158 8.85 -8.02 2.30
CA ALA A 158 7.53 -7.40 2.17
C ALA A 158 6.59 -8.26 1.30
N PHE A 159 7.14 -8.87 0.24
CA PHE A 159 6.42 -9.81 -0.61
C PHE A 159 5.91 -11.03 0.16
N ALA A 160 6.72 -11.60 1.06
CA ALA A 160 6.33 -12.72 1.91
C ALA A 160 5.22 -12.31 2.89
N ASN A 161 5.33 -11.14 3.54
CA ASN A 161 4.30 -10.64 4.44
C ASN A 161 2.96 -10.43 3.72
N PHE A 162 2.99 -9.90 2.49
CA PHE A 162 1.76 -9.71 1.71
C PHE A 162 1.15 -11.02 1.24
N THR A 163 1.99 -11.99 0.88
CA THR A 163 1.53 -13.33 0.46
C THR A 163 0.93 -14.07 1.65
N LYS A 164 1.63 -14.11 2.79
CA LYS A 164 1.14 -14.76 4.01
C LYS A 164 -0.12 -14.09 4.52
N ASN A 165 -0.12 -12.77 4.67
CA ASN A 165 -1.27 -12.00 5.11
C ASN A 165 -1.92 -12.55 6.40
N ALA A 166 -3.03 -13.28 6.28
CA ALA A 166 -3.73 -13.96 7.38
C ALA A 166 -3.67 -15.49 7.27
N PHE A 167 -3.05 -16.03 6.22
CA PHE A 167 -2.77 -17.44 6.03
C PHE A 167 -1.60 -17.91 6.91
N THR A 168 -1.41 -19.22 6.97
CA THR A 168 -0.33 -19.85 7.70
C THR A 168 0.97 -19.85 6.91
N ASP A 169 2.09 -20.12 7.59
CA ASP A 169 3.40 -20.33 6.94
C ASP A 169 3.34 -21.46 5.91
N GLN A 170 2.60 -22.53 6.25
CA GLN A 170 2.43 -23.69 5.41
C GLN A 170 1.67 -23.33 4.12
N ASP A 171 0.59 -22.55 4.22
CA ASP A 171 -0.16 -22.09 3.05
C ASP A 171 0.72 -21.28 2.07
N LEU A 172 1.61 -20.44 2.60
CA LEU A 172 2.56 -19.68 1.78
C LEU A 172 3.55 -20.61 1.06
N ILE A 173 4.11 -21.58 1.77
CA ILE A 173 5.09 -22.53 1.22
C ILE A 173 4.43 -23.39 0.14
N GLU A 174 3.27 -23.97 0.43
CA GLU A 174 2.51 -24.80 -0.52
C GLU A 174 2.11 -24.01 -1.77
N PHE A 175 1.71 -22.74 -1.59
CA PHE A 175 1.45 -21.85 -2.71
C PHE A 175 2.69 -21.69 -3.60
N CYS A 176 3.85 -21.39 -3.02
CA CYS A 176 5.08 -21.18 -3.79
C CYS A 176 5.56 -22.45 -4.51
N GLN A 177 5.43 -23.61 -3.84
CA GLN A 177 5.73 -24.92 -4.43
C GLN A 177 4.79 -25.22 -5.60
N ALA A 178 3.48 -24.98 -5.45
CA ALA A 178 2.50 -25.19 -6.51
C ALA A 178 2.77 -24.29 -7.73
N VAL A 179 3.16 -23.02 -7.53
CA VAL A 179 3.58 -22.14 -8.64
C VAL A 179 4.77 -22.73 -9.39
N THR A 180 5.79 -23.16 -8.64
CA THR A 180 7.04 -23.68 -9.21
C THR A 180 6.80 -24.97 -10.01
N GLN A 181 6.05 -25.91 -9.43
CA GLN A 181 5.67 -27.17 -10.06
C GLN A 181 4.84 -26.94 -11.33
N PHE A 182 3.78 -26.13 -11.25
CA PHE A 182 2.89 -25.89 -12.39
C PHE A 182 3.62 -25.23 -13.56
N ARG A 183 4.58 -24.35 -13.26
CA ARG A 183 5.44 -23.72 -14.28
C ARG A 183 6.34 -24.75 -14.99
N GLN A 184 6.87 -25.72 -14.26
CA GLN A 184 7.68 -26.80 -14.84
C GLN A 184 6.81 -27.69 -15.75
N GLU A 185 5.61 -28.08 -15.30
CA GLU A 185 4.65 -28.88 -16.07
C GLU A 185 4.21 -28.19 -17.36
N LYS A 186 3.96 -26.87 -17.32
CA LYS A 186 3.61 -26.07 -18.51
C LYS A 186 4.74 -26.00 -19.54
N LYS A 187 6.01 -25.95 -19.11
CA LYS A 187 7.16 -25.98 -20.03
C LYS A 187 7.26 -27.31 -20.77
N VAL A 188 6.90 -28.41 -20.12
CA VAL A 188 6.93 -29.76 -20.69
C VAL A 188 5.74 -30.01 -21.63
N ASN A 189 4.55 -29.55 -21.25
CA ASN A 189 3.29 -29.87 -21.94
C ASN A 189 2.79 -28.73 -22.85
N ALA A 190 3.67 -28.12 -23.65
CA ALA A 190 3.34 -27.00 -24.54
C ALA A 190 2.43 -27.37 -25.75
N GLY A 191 1.41 -28.21 -25.54
CA GLY A 191 0.46 -28.64 -26.55
C GLY A 191 -0.87 -29.11 -25.97
N LEU A 192 -1.93 -28.37 -26.32
CA LEU A 192 -3.37 -28.72 -26.27
C LEU A 192 -4.04 -28.82 -24.89
N ILE A 193 -4.93 -27.85 -24.60
CA ILE A 193 -6.08 -28.04 -23.71
C ILE A 193 -7.34 -27.73 -24.51
N LYS A 194 -8.17 -28.75 -24.73
CA LYS A 194 -9.56 -28.61 -25.21
C LYS A 194 -10.48 -28.64 -23.99
N SER A 195 -11.29 -27.60 -23.81
CA SER A 195 -12.31 -27.55 -22.76
C SER A 195 -13.65 -28.11 -23.29
N SER A 196 -14.24 -29.03 -22.54
CA SER A 196 -15.60 -29.55 -22.77
C SER A 196 -16.62 -28.81 -21.91
N ILE A 197 -17.74 -28.41 -22.53
CA ILE A 197 -18.82 -27.61 -21.93
C ILE A 197 -19.85 -28.55 -21.29
N LYS A 198 -20.24 -28.26 -20.04
CA LYS A 198 -21.54 -28.68 -19.51
C LYS A 198 -22.21 -27.48 -18.85
N ALA A 199 -23.36 -27.09 -19.40
CA ALA A 199 -24.21 -26.03 -18.88
C ALA A 199 -25.23 -26.62 -17.90
N ASN A 200 -25.43 -25.96 -16.76
CA ASN A 200 -26.57 -26.20 -15.88
C ASN A 200 -27.27 -24.86 -15.58
N SER A 201 -28.59 -24.92 -15.54
CA SER A 201 -29.54 -23.81 -15.56
C SER A 201 -29.77 -23.16 -14.19
N ILE A 202 -28.80 -22.38 -13.72
CA ILE A 202 -28.98 -21.33 -12.72
C ILE A 202 -28.43 -20.06 -13.38
N ASP A 203 -29.02 -18.88 -13.12
CA ASP A 203 -28.57 -17.57 -13.66
C ASP A 203 -27.03 -17.52 -13.71
N GLU A 204 -26.51 -17.73 -14.92
CA GLU A 204 -25.15 -18.19 -15.18
C GLU A 204 -24.09 -17.13 -14.82
N TYR A 205 -24.55 -15.93 -14.47
CA TYR A 205 -23.74 -14.79 -14.08
C TYR A 205 -23.69 -14.54 -12.58
N LEU A 206 -24.47 -15.26 -11.77
CA LEU A 206 -24.58 -15.07 -10.31
C LEU A 206 -23.21 -15.07 -9.62
N GLY A 207 -22.37 -16.07 -9.93
CA GLY A 207 -21.02 -16.20 -9.38
C GLY A 207 -20.06 -15.07 -9.78
N PHE A 208 -20.38 -14.31 -10.83
CA PHE A 208 -19.51 -13.25 -11.35
C PHE A 208 -19.89 -11.83 -10.89
N ARG A 209 -21.14 -11.65 -10.40
CA ARG A 209 -21.65 -10.35 -9.92
C ARG A 209 -20.80 -9.75 -8.81
N TYR A 210 -20.29 -10.59 -7.90
CA TYR A 210 -19.42 -10.15 -6.81
C TYR A 210 -18.15 -9.46 -7.35
N TYR A 211 -17.44 -10.10 -8.28
CA TYR A 211 -16.21 -9.55 -8.85
C TYR A 211 -16.48 -8.28 -9.64
N PHE A 212 -17.54 -8.25 -10.44
CA PHE A 212 -17.91 -7.05 -11.19
C PHE A 212 -18.18 -5.85 -10.27
N LYS A 213 -18.93 -6.07 -9.18
CA LYS A 213 -19.17 -5.04 -8.15
C LYS A 213 -17.87 -4.56 -7.52
N MET A 214 -16.98 -5.47 -7.13
CA MET A 214 -15.70 -5.12 -6.52
C MET A 214 -14.75 -4.41 -7.50
N ALA A 215 -14.68 -4.85 -8.75
CA ALA A 215 -13.90 -4.23 -9.81
C ALA A 215 -14.32 -2.77 -10.03
N ARG A 216 -15.62 -2.50 -10.19
CA ARG A 216 -16.14 -1.13 -10.34
C ARG A 216 -15.82 -0.25 -9.13
N LYS A 217 -16.00 -0.77 -7.92
CA LYS A 217 -15.68 -0.06 -6.68
C LYS A 217 -14.19 0.31 -6.62
N ASN A 218 -13.32 -0.65 -6.89
CA ASN A 218 -11.86 -0.48 -6.84
C ASN A 218 -11.35 0.44 -7.95
N ALA A 219 -11.90 0.31 -9.16
CA ALA A 219 -11.59 1.17 -10.30
C ALA A 219 -11.94 2.62 -9.98
N LYS A 220 -13.17 2.87 -9.48
CA LYS A 220 -13.61 4.21 -9.06
C LYS A 220 -12.72 4.79 -7.96
N ALA A 221 -12.38 3.99 -6.94
CA ALA A 221 -11.53 4.45 -5.84
C ALA A 221 -10.10 4.82 -6.28
N LYS A 222 -9.58 4.17 -7.32
CA LYS A 222 -8.23 4.40 -7.86
C LYS A 222 -8.22 5.30 -9.11
N GLY A 223 -9.36 5.84 -9.53
CA GLY A 223 -9.47 6.65 -10.77
C GLY A 223 -9.11 5.87 -12.05
N LYS A 224 -9.38 4.57 -12.09
CA LYS A 224 -9.07 3.70 -13.23
C LYS A 224 -10.33 3.36 -14.03
N GLU A 225 -10.13 3.04 -15.30
CA GLU A 225 -11.17 2.57 -16.19
C GLU A 225 -11.68 1.17 -15.79
N CYS A 226 -12.96 0.90 -16.04
CA CYS A 226 -13.60 -0.39 -15.86
C CYS A 226 -14.59 -0.65 -17.00
N THR A 227 -14.17 -1.40 -18.01
CA THR A 227 -14.96 -1.74 -19.22
C THR A 227 -15.30 -3.23 -19.34
N ILE A 228 -14.84 -4.06 -18.39
CA ILE A 228 -15.25 -5.47 -18.32
C ILE A 228 -16.77 -5.61 -18.15
N THR A 229 -17.35 -6.70 -18.64
CA THR A 229 -18.76 -7.05 -18.47
C THR A 229 -18.93 -8.41 -17.77
N LEU A 230 -20.15 -8.78 -17.38
CA LEU A 230 -20.41 -10.09 -16.75
C LEU A 230 -20.17 -11.24 -17.73
N GLU A 231 -20.52 -11.03 -19.01
CA GLU A 231 -20.29 -11.96 -20.11
C GLU A 231 -18.80 -12.18 -20.32
N TYR A 232 -18.01 -11.11 -20.29
CA TYR A 232 -16.55 -11.22 -20.38
C TYR A 232 -15.95 -11.98 -19.20
N LEU A 233 -16.41 -11.75 -17.96
CA LEU A 233 -15.93 -12.48 -16.79
C LEU A 233 -16.26 -13.98 -16.87
N LYS A 234 -17.46 -14.33 -17.33
CA LYS A 234 -17.84 -15.73 -17.55
C LYS A 234 -16.96 -16.39 -18.61
N TYR A 235 -16.81 -15.74 -19.77
CA TYR A 235 -15.92 -16.20 -20.85
C TYR A 235 -14.49 -16.42 -20.36
N LEU A 236 -13.95 -15.48 -19.58
CA LEU A 236 -12.61 -15.58 -19.01
C LEU A 236 -12.48 -16.77 -18.05
N TRP A 237 -13.46 -16.95 -17.15
CA TRP A 237 -13.48 -18.06 -16.22
C TRP A 237 -13.49 -19.42 -16.93
N GLU A 238 -14.33 -19.56 -17.94
CA GLU A 238 -14.45 -20.78 -18.76
C GLU A 238 -13.17 -21.05 -19.55
N THR A 239 -12.58 -20.01 -20.16
CA THR A 239 -11.31 -20.09 -20.91
C THR A 239 -10.16 -20.51 -19.99
N GLN A 240 -10.15 -20.04 -18.74
CA GLN A 240 -9.18 -20.47 -17.73
C GLN A 240 -9.49 -21.85 -17.13
N GLY A 241 -10.62 -22.47 -17.47
CA GLY A 241 -11.08 -23.72 -16.87
C GLY A 241 -11.35 -23.62 -15.36
N GLY A 242 -11.64 -22.42 -14.86
CA GLY A 242 -11.80 -22.15 -13.43
C GLY A 242 -10.53 -22.43 -12.62
N ARG A 243 -9.35 -22.27 -13.22
CA ARG A 243 -8.06 -22.52 -12.58
C ARG A 243 -7.21 -21.26 -12.48
N CYS A 244 -6.37 -21.23 -11.45
CA CYS A 244 -5.36 -20.19 -11.29
C CYS A 244 -4.27 -20.35 -12.36
N PRO A 245 -3.90 -19.28 -13.10
CA PRO A 245 -2.85 -19.34 -14.11
C PRO A 245 -1.45 -19.54 -13.54
N TYR A 246 -1.25 -19.20 -12.26
CA TYR A 246 0.04 -19.34 -11.57
C TYR A 246 0.23 -20.72 -10.94
N THR A 247 -0.78 -21.27 -10.26
CA THR A 247 -0.66 -22.55 -9.50
C THR A 247 -1.33 -23.73 -10.17
N GLY A 248 -2.20 -23.52 -11.16
CA GLY A 248 -3.05 -24.57 -11.73
C GLY A 248 -4.20 -25.03 -10.82
N TRP A 249 -4.28 -24.51 -9.59
CA TRP A 249 -5.33 -24.86 -8.64
C TRP A 249 -6.72 -24.57 -9.20
N LYS A 250 -7.65 -25.49 -8.97
CA LYS A 250 -9.08 -25.21 -9.16
C LYS A 250 -9.48 -24.13 -8.16
N LEU A 251 -10.09 -23.07 -8.67
CA LEU A 251 -10.46 -21.92 -7.85
C LEU A 251 -11.86 -22.10 -7.29
N ASP A 252 -12.01 -21.72 -6.02
CA ASP A 252 -13.31 -21.73 -5.35
C ASP A 252 -14.11 -20.47 -5.70
N ASN A 253 -15.26 -20.66 -6.35
CA ASN A 253 -16.16 -19.57 -6.76
C ASN A 253 -17.57 -19.80 -6.19
N PRO A 254 -17.85 -19.31 -4.97
CA PRO A 254 -19.19 -19.28 -4.40
C PRO A 254 -20.23 -18.67 -5.36
N GLN A 255 -21.39 -19.31 -5.44
CA GLN A 255 -22.40 -18.97 -6.45
C GLN A 255 -23.12 -17.66 -6.14
N THR A 256 -23.31 -17.30 -4.87
CA THR A 256 -24.03 -16.08 -4.50
C THR A 256 -23.21 -15.14 -3.64
N THR A 257 -23.55 -13.84 -3.67
CA THR A 257 -22.91 -12.82 -2.81
C THR A 257 -23.05 -13.14 -1.32
N LYS A 258 -24.15 -13.80 -0.91
CA LYS A 258 -24.34 -14.21 0.49
C LYS A 258 -23.42 -15.36 0.88
N ASP A 259 -23.15 -16.27 -0.06
CA ASP A 259 -22.19 -17.36 0.18
C ASP A 259 -20.79 -16.79 0.41
N TRP A 260 -20.42 -15.71 -0.29
CA TRP A 260 -19.15 -15.02 -0.12
C TRP A 260 -18.94 -14.44 1.28
N ASP A 261 -20.01 -14.01 1.95
CA ASP A 261 -19.92 -13.44 3.30
C ASP A 261 -19.62 -14.53 4.35
N ASN A 262 -20.08 -15.76 4.11
CA ASN A 262 -19.86 -16.92 5.00
C ASN A 262 -18.70 -17.81 4.55
N TYR A 263 -18.10 -17.53 3.38
CA TYR A 263 -17.08 -18.38 2.81
C TYR A 263 -15.75 -18.26 3.58
N ARG A 264 -15.19 -19.41 3.97
CA ARG A 264 -13.90 -19.49 4.64
C ARG A 264 -12.84 -18.76 3.81
N PHE A 265 -12.04 -17.93 4.46
CA PHE A 265 -10.90 -17.29 3.81
C PHE A 265 -9.81 -18.35 3.55
N HIS A 266 -9.87 -18.96 2.37
CA HIS A 266 -9.02 -20.07 1.94
C HIS A 266 -8.07 -19.63 0.80
N PRO A 267 -6.82 -20.15 0.72
CA PRO A 267 -5.87 -19.72 -0.31
C PRO A 267 -6.37 -19.89 -1.74
N GLN A 268 -7.14 -20.93 -2.04
CA GLN A 268 -7.67 -21.25 -3.38
C GLN A 268 -8.92 -20.46 -3.77
N ARG A 269 -9.43 -19.60 -2.88
CA ARG A 269 -10.55 -18.70 -3.17
C ARG A 269 -10.24 -17.87 -4.42
N ALA A 270 -11.18 -17.83 -5.36
CA ALA A 270 -11.03 -17.02 -6.56
C ALA A 270 -10.97 -15.52 -6.23
N SER A 271 -10.09 -14.82 -6.95
CA SER A 271 -9.94 -13.38 -6.90
C SER A 271 -9.69 -12.85 -8.32
N LEU A 272 -10.21 -11.67 -8.62
CA LEU A 272 -9.94 -10.99 -9.88
C LEU A 272 -8.69 -10.11 -9.74
N ASP A 273 -7.60 -10.47 -10.42
CA ASP A 273 -6.35 -9.72 -10.48
C ASP A 273 -6.23 -8.95 -11.80
N ARG A 274 -5.47 -7.85 -11.77
CA ARG A 274 -5.06 -7.11 -12.96
C ARG A 274 -3.70 -7.62 -13.40
N ILE A 275 -3.57 -8.04 -14.66
CA ILE A 275 -2.29 -8.53 -15.20
C ILE A 275 -1.24 -7.43 -15.07
N ASP A 276 -1.50 -6.28 -15.71
CA ASP A 276 -0.77 -5.05 -15.49
C ASP A 276 -1.48 -4.18 -14.42
N PRO A 277 -0.86 -3.96 -13.25
CA PRO A 277 -1.44 -3.18 -12.18
C PRO A 277 -1.58 -1.69 -12.51
N HIS A 278 -0.89 -1.16 -13.53
CA HIS A 278 -0.99 0.22 -13.98
C HIS A 278 -2.23 0.48 -14.82
N GLN A 279 -2.73 -0.52 -15.52
CA GLN A 279 -3.97 -0.46 -16.29
C GLN A 279 -5.23 -0.67 -15.43
N GLY A 280 -6.40 -0.40 -16.03
CA GLY A 280 -7.73 -0.57 -15.42
C GLY A 280 -8.27 -1.99 -15.52
N TYR A 281 -9.55 -2.16 -15.15
CA TYR A 281 -10.28 -3.42 -15.35
C TYR A 281 -10.87 -3.42 -16.76
N VAL A 282 -10.05 -3.75 -17.74
CA VAL A 282 -10.41 -3.80 -19.16
C VAL A 282 -10.25 -5.22 -19.70
N PRO A 283 -11.00 -5.62 -20.72
CA PRO A 283 -10.79 -6.90 -21.39
C PRO A 283 -9.32 -7.07 -21.82
N GLY A 284 -8.73 -8.22 -21.52
CA GLY A 284 -7.33 -8.55 -21.79
C GLY A 284 -6.36 -8.17 -20.67
N ASN A 285 -6.75 -7.36 -19.69
CA ASN A 285 -5.90 -6.97 -18.55
C ASN A 285 -6.37 -7.57 -17.20
N VAL A 286 -7.30 -8.51 -17.19
CA VAL A 286 -7.77 -9.15 -15.95
C VAL A 286 -7.71 -10.66 -16.06
N GLN A 287 -7.49 -11.32 -14.93
CA GLN A 287 -7.41 -12.77 -14.81
C GLN A 287 -7.95 -13.23 -13.46
N PHE A 288 -8.55 -14.42 -13.44
CA PHE A 288 -8.92 -15.07 -12.17
C PHE A 288 -7.70 -15.78 -11.59
N VAL A 289 -7.35 -15.45 -10.36
CA VAL A 289 -6.21 -16.01 -9.64
C VAL A 289 -6.65 -16.49 -8.26
N SER A 290 -5.80 -17.26 -7.58
CA SER A 290 -6.02 -17.54 -6.17
C SER A 290 -5.87 -16.25 -5.35
N VAL A 291 -6.66 -16.11 -4.28
CA VAL A 291 -6.63 -14.91 -3.46
C VAL A 291 -5.25 -14.68 -2.84
N ILE A 292 -4.53 -15.75 -2.50
CA ILE A 292 -3.16 -15.69 -1.99
C ILE A 292 -2.19 -15.11 -3.04
N ALA A 293 -2.35 -15.45 -4.32
CA ALA A 293 -1.55 -14.87 -5.40
C ALA A 293 -1.83 -13.38 -5.58
N ASN A 294 -3.11 -12.97 -5.58
CA ASN A 294 -3.47 -11.55 -5.72
C ASN A 294 -2.95 -10.71 -4.54
N LEU A 295 -3.04 -11.25 -3.31
CA LEU A 295 -2.56 -10.59 -2.10
C LEU A 295 -1.03 -10.48 -2.06
N GLY A 296 -0.31 -11.49 -2.55
CA GLY A 296 1.15 -11.44 -2.70
C GLY A 296 1.60 -10.47 -3.78
N LYS A 297 1.08 -10.62 -5.00
CA LYS A 297 1.46 -9.82 -6.18
C LYS A 297 1.14 -8.35 -6.00
N ARG A 298 -0.08 -8.00 -5.54
CA ARG A 298 -0.51 -6.60 -5.38
C ARG A 298 -0.29 -5.74 -6.63
N ASP A 299 0.72 -4.87 -6.59
CA ASP A 299 1.13 -3.99 -7.69
C ASP A 299 2.56 -4.31 -8.17
N PHE A 300 3.15 -5.42 -7.70
CA PHE A 300 4.35 -6.02 -8.27
C PHE A 300 4.05 -6.70 -9.60
N LYS A 301 5.09 -6.91 -10.40
CA LYS A 301 5.02 -7.60 -11.68
C LYS A 301 4.89 -9.12 -11.48
N GLU A 302 4.43 -9.79 -12.53
CA GLU A 302 4.33 -11.25 -12.55
C GLU A 302 5.70 -11.91 -12.35
N GLU A 303 6.74 -11.37 -12.96
CA GLU A 303 8.10 -11.93 -12.86
C GLU A 303 8.59 -11.93 -11.41
N GLU A 304 8.24 -10.91 -10.63
CA GLU A 304 8.60 -10.80 -9.21
C GLU A 304 7.86 -11.83 -8.35
N LEU A 305 6.60 -12.14 -8.67
CA LEU A 305 5.85 -13.22 -8.03
C LEU A 305 6.52 -14.57 -8.31
N LEU A 306 6.94 -14.82 -9.56
CA LEU A 306 7.58 -16.05 -9.95
C LEU A 306 8.97 -16.21 -9.31
N GLU A 307 9.77 -15.13 -9.26
CA GLU A 307 11.07 -15.10 -8.57
C GLU A 307 10.89 -15.38 -7.06
N PHE A 308 9.89 -14.74 -6.43
CA PHE A 308 9.57 -14.98 -5.04
C PHE A 308 9.21 -16.45 -4.77
N CYS A 309 8.29 -17.02 -5.56
CA CYS A 309 7.86 -18.41 -5.37
C CYS A 309 9.02 -19.40 -5.56
N GLN A 310 9.88 -19.15 -6.55
CA GLN A 310 11.07 -19.95 -6.79
C GLN A 310 12.03 -19.90 -5.59
N ALA A 311 12.31 -18.69 -5.07
CA ALA A 311 13.20 -18.52 -3.92
C ALA A 311 12.67 -19.23 -2.66
N VAL A 312 11.35 -19.18 -2.41
CA VAL A 312 10.74 -19.95 -1.30
C VAL A 312 10.88 -21.45 -1.54
N ALA A 313 10.57 -21.93 -2.75
CA ALA A 313 10.64 -23.36 -3.07
C ALA A 313 12.07 -23.90 -2.94
N GLU A 314 13.09 -23.15 -3.33
CA GLU A 314 14.50 -23.53 -3.17
C GLU A 314 14.93 -23.52 -1.70
N TYR A 315 14.61 -22.45 -0.96
CA TYR A 315 15.08 -22.28 0.42
C TYR A 315 14.35 -23.19 1.42
N ARG A 316 13.07 -23.49 1.18
CA ARG A 316 12.22 -24.31 2.08
C ARG A 316 11.94 -25.71 1.55
N GLY A 317 12.00 -25.95 0.25
CA GLY A 317 11.78 -27.27 -0.35
C GLY A 317 13.02 -28.17 -0.37
N GLY A 318 14.23 -27.62 -0.19
CA GLY A 318 15.48 -28.39 -0.15
C GLY A 318 15.90 -28.94 1.23
N ASN A 319 15.19 -28.59 2.31
CA ASN A 319 15.46 -29.04 3.67
C ASN A 319 14.40 -30.05 4.17
N GLY A 320 14.12 -31.06 3.34
CA GLY A 320 13.29 -32.22 3.68
C GLY A 320 14.16 -33.43 4.01
#